data_AF-A0A8S9Z8T5-F1
#
_entry.id   AF-A0A8S9Z8T5-F1
#
_cell.length_a   1.000
_cell.length_b   1.000
_cell.length_c   1.000
_cell.angle_alpha   90.00
_cell.angle_beta   90.00
_cell.angle_gamma   90.00
#
_symmetry.space_group_name_H-M   'P 1'
#
loop_
_entity.id
_entity.type
_entity.pdbx_description
1 polymer ?
#
loop_
_entity_poly.entity_id
_entity_poly.type
_entity_poly.pdbx_seq_one_letter_code
_entity_poly.pdbx_strand_id
1 'polypeptide(L)' 'MLNTPLHVACSSGQYGVVNGLCAVGTDRNALNKDHHTPLMCAVTKSSVQCVLALLNAGARTDLTDGVS' A
#
# COMPACT_ATOMS: atom_id res chain seq x y z
N MET A 1 -3.92 12.50 6.71
CA MET A 1 -3.69 11.48 7.77
C MET A 1 -2.25 11.00 7.69
N LEU A 2 -1.65 10.40 8.72
CA LEU A 2 -0.23 9.96 8.67
C LEU A 2 -0.07 8.61 7.93
N ASN A 3 1.17 8.26 7.54
CA ASN A 3 1.48 6.94 6.98
C ASN A 3 1.06 5.83 7.96
N THR A 4 0.25 4.89 7.47
CA THR A 4 -0.05 3.64 8.21
C THR A 4 1.17 2.70 8.18
N PRO A 5 1.23 1.68 9.05
CA PRO A 5 2.27 0.65 8.96
C PRO A 5 2.35 0.02 7.57
N LEU A 6 1.22 -0.11 6.88
CA LEU A 6 1.16 -0.64 5.52
C LEU A 6 1.82 0.31 4.50
N HIS A 7 1.64 1.63 4.61
CA HIS A 7 2.37 2.61 3.79
C HIS A 7 3.89 2.48 3.98
N VAL A 8 4.33 2.41 5.24
CA VAL A 8 5.76 2.32 5.56
C VAL A 8 6.36 1.02 5.04
N ALA A 9 5.68 -0.11 5.22
CA ALA A 9 6.13 -1.40 4.70
C ALA A 9 6.23 -1.42 3.17
N CYS A 10 5.23 -0.86 2.48
CA CYS A 10 5.22 -0.75 1.02
C CYS A 10 6.30 0.20 0.49
N SER A 11 6.47 1.37 1.11
CA SER A 11 7.54 2.33 0.76
C SER A 11 8.94 1.76 1.01
N SER A 12 9.06 0.80 1.93
CA SER A 12 10.31 0.11 2.24
C SER A 12 10.50 -1.18 1.42
N GLY A 13 9.51 -1.61 0.63
CA GLY A 13 9.55 -2.86 -0.14
C GLY A 13 9.54 -4.13 0.70
N GLN A 14 9.08 -4.07 1.96
CA GLN A 14 9.14 -5.18 2.91
C GLN A 14 7.98 -6.17 2.72
N TYR A 15 8.06 -7.03 1.71
CA TYR A 15 7.01 -8.00 1.36
C TYR A 15 6.49 -8.82 2.55
N GLY A 16 7.37 -9.36 3.40
CA GLY A 16 6.95 -10.18 4.54
C GLY A 16 6.06 -9.43 5.52
N VAL A 17 6.35 -8.14 5.75
CA VAL A 17 5.54 -7.27 6.60
C VAL A 17 4.22 -6.91 5.91
N VAL A 18 4.26 -6.57 4.62
CA VAL A 18 3.05 -6.30 3.82
C VAL A 18 2.09 -7.50 3.86
N ASN A 19 2.60 -8.72 3.69
CA ASN A 19 1.79 -9.93 3.71
C ASN A 19 1.15 -10.16 5.09
N GLY A 20 1.92 -10.00 6.17
CA GLY A 20 1.40 -10.12 7.53
C GLY A 20 0.33 -9.07 7.86
N LEU A 21 0.54 -7.82 7.45
CA LEU A 21 -0.42 -6.73 7.64
C LEU A 21 -1.70 -6.96 6.85
N CYS A 22 -1.60 -7.38 5.59
CA CYS A 22 -2.77 -7.71 4.76
C CYS A 22 -3.62 -8.84 5.37
N ALA A 23 -2.99 -9.81 6.04
CA ALA A 23 -3.69 -10.94 6.65
C ALA A 23 -4.53 -10.56 7.89
N VAL A 24 -4.16 -9.50 8.62
CA VAL A 24 -4.88 -9.05 9.82
C VAL A 24 -6.00 -8.04 9.52
N GLY A 25 -6.35 -7.83 8.24
CA GLY A 25 -7.48 -6.98 7.85
C GLY A 25 -7.23 -5.49 7.97
N THR A 26 -5.97 -5.03 7.92
CA THR A 26 -5.67 -3.58 7.85
C THR A 26 -6.35 -2.93 6.65
N ASP A 27 -6.73 -1.66 6.78
CA ASP A 27 -7.22 -0.87 5.66
C ASP A 27 -6.11 -0.68 4.61
N ARG A 28 -6.25 -1.38 3.49
CA ARG A 28 -5.31 -1.40 2.36
C ARG A 28 -5.46 -0.21 1.43
N ASN A 29 -6.51 0.58 1.62
CA ASN A 29 -6.88 1.73 0.80
C ASN A 29 -6.77 3.05 1.58
N ALA A 30 -6.26 3.00 2.81
CA ALA A 30 -6.04 4.18 3.63
C ALA A 30 -5.20 5.21 2.85
N LEU A 31 -5.53 6.49 3.00
CA LEU A 31 -4.79 7.59 2.37
C LEU A 31 -3.84 8.23 3.38
N ASN A 32 -2.59 8.45 2.98
CA ASN A 32 -1.62 9.19 3.79
C ASN A 32 -1.78 10.72 3.65
N LYS A 33 -0.74 11.51 3.98
CA LYS A 33 -0.79 12.98 3.89
C LYS A 33 -0.76 13.50 2.46
N ASP A 34 -0.18 12.69 1.56
CA ASP A 34 0.01 13.00 0.15
C ASP A 34 -1.11 12.38 -0.69
N HIS A 35 -2.21 11.97 -0.07
CA HIS A 35 -3.31 11.23 -0.71
C HIS A 35 -2.87 9.92 -1.40
N HIS A 36 -1.71 9.37 -1.03
CA HIS A 36 -1.28 8.08 -1.55
C HIS A 36 -1.91 6.93 -0.78
N THR A 37 -2.21 5.85 -1.51
CA THR A 37 -2.53 4.53 -0.95
C THR A 37 -1.24 3.74 -0.70
N PRO A 38 -1.28 2.67 0.12
CA PRO A 38 -0.15 1.74 0.23
C PRO A 38 0.27 1.13 -1.10
N LEU A 39 -0.69 0.92 -2.01
CA LEU A 39 -0.42 0.42 -3.36
C LEU A 39 0.42 1.41 -4.17
N MET A 40 0.09 2.70 -4.14
CA MET A 40 0.91 3.73 -4.76
C MET A 40 2.33 3.73 -4.20
N CYS A 41 2.51 3.63 -2.88
CA CYS A 41 3.84 3.52 -2.27
C CYS A 41 4.63 2.27 -2.72
N ALA A 42 3.96 1.14 -2.92
CA ALA A 42 4.61 -0.08 -3.43
C ALA A 42 5.04 0.07 -4.90
N VAL A 43 4.22 0.74 -5.71
CA VAL A 43 4.50 1.04 -7.12
C VAL A 43 5.66 2.03 -7.25
N THR A 44 5.66 3.13 -6.49
CA THR A 44 6.79 4.09 -6.52
C THR A 44 8.10 3.46 -6.05
N LYS A 45 8.01 2.43 -5.19
CA LYS A 45 9.17 1.64 -4.77
C LYS A 45 9.59 0.56 -5.77
N SER A 46 8.84 0.34 -6.85
CA SER A 46 9.04 -0.74 -7.83
C SER A 46 9.06 -2.14 -7.21
N SER A 47 8.35 -2.34 -6.09
CA SER A 47 8.31 -3.63 -5.39
C SER A 47 7.17 -4.49 -5.90
N VAL A 48 7.44 -5.29 -6.94
CA VAL A 48 6.45 -6.20 -7.56
C VAL A 48 5.80 -7.13 -6.53
N GLN A 49 6.58 -7.65 -5.58
CA GLN A 49 6.06 -8.55 -4.54
C GLN A 49 5.06 -7.84 -3.62
N CYS A 50 5.32 -6.59 -3.21
CA CYS A 50 4.38 -5.82 -2.39
C CYS A 50 3.13 -5.44 -3.18
N VAL A 51 3.27 -5.10 -4.45
CA VAL A 51 2.14 -4.83 -5.36
C VAL A 51 1.24 -6.06 -5.45
N LEU A 52 1.80 -7.23 -5.76
CA LEU A 52 1.04 -8.48 -5.85
C LEU A 52 0.36 -8.85 -4.53
N ALA A 53 1.04 -8.68 -3.40
CA ALA A 53 0.45 -8.94 -2.09
C ALA A 53 -0.77 -8.05 -1.81
N LEU A 54 -0.69 -6.76 -2.13
CA LEU A 54 -1.82 -5.83 -1.97
C LEU A 54 -2.98 -6.14 -2.93
N LEU A 55 -2.68 -6.46 -4.19
CA LEU A 55 -3.69 -6.83 -5.18
C LEU A 55 -4.41 -8.12 -4.80
N ASN A 56 -3.67 -9.15 -4.38
CA ASN A 56 -4.24 -10.41 -3.90
C ASN A 56 -5.09 -10.21 -2.64
N ALA A 57 -4.72 -9.23 -1.81
CA ALA A 57 -5.53 -8.86 -0.66
C ALA A 57 -6.79 -8.07 -1.06
N GLY A 58 -6.91 -7.55 -2.28
CA GLY A 58 -8.05 -6.75 -2.74
C GLY A 58 -7.88 -5.26 -2.44
N ALA A 59 -6.67 -4.72 -2.58
CA ALA A 59 -6.43 -3.28 -2.65
C ALA A 59 -7.03 -2.71 -3.95
N ARG A 60 -7.57 -1.49 -3.87
CA ARG A 60 -8.15 -0.79 -5.00
C ARG A 60 -7.08 -0.18 -5.89
N THR A 61 -7.24 -0.31 -7.20
CA THR A 61 -6.35 0.22 -8.24
C THR A 61 -6.90 1.49 -8.89
N ASP A 62 -8.12 1.89 -8.55
CA ASP A 62 -8.84 3.02 -9.13
C ASP A 62 -8.80 4.28 -8.26
N LEU A 63 -8.12 4.22 -7.12
CA LEU A 63 -7.88 5.38 -6.27
C LEU A 63 -6.77 6.24 -6.86
N THR A 64 -6.92 7.55 -6.76
CA THR A 64 -5.97 8.55 -7.26
C THR A 64 -5.48 9.43 -6.12
N ASP A 65 -4.26 9.95 -6.26
CA ASP A 65 -3.62 10.91 -5.35
C ASP A 65 -4.20 12.34 -5.45
N GLY A 66 -5.20 12.54 -6.31
CA GLY A 66 -5.92 13.81 -6.42
C GLY A 66 -5.19 14.88 -7.23
N VAL A 67 -4.08 14.53 -7.90
CA VAL A 67 -3.39 15.40 -8.88
C VAL A 67 -3.70 15.01 -10.34
N SER A 68 -4.75 14.21 -10.55
CA SER A 68 -5.28 13.86 -11.88
C SER A 68 -6.14 14.97 -12.47
#